data_AF-A0ABD2PIX0-F1
#
_entry.id   AF-A0ABD2PIX0-F1
#
_cell.length_a   1.000
_cell.length_b   1.000
_cell.length_c   1.000
_cell.angle_alpha   90.00
_cell.angle_beta   90.00
_cell.angle_gamma   90.00
#
_symmetry.space_group_name_H-M   'P 1'
#
loop_
_entity.id
_entity.type
_entity.pdbx_description
1 polymer ?
#
loop_
_entity_poly.entity_id
_entity_poly.type
_entity_poly.pdbx_seq_one_letter_code
_entity_poly.pdbx_strand_id
1 'polypeptide(L)'
;MKTLLILSVLLVINLQVECQRRRKRVNKDDELSKLFEELWNLDVNRAEPNSDWKVDVQGSLQGKAEKSDVASGKFFTYVNEKKFTQPTYSTFIRLLDNYDPEVGRNEKETNEEKKEISEFMNAISTTKVMKRAHEYLAGKGLVDKSMTNFMKQLSNLWFAFYNRN
;
A
#
# COMPACT_ATOMS: atom_id res chain seq x y z
N MET A 1 -2.41 -0.42 12.50
CA MET A 1 -1.79 -0.64 11.18
C MET A 1 -2.79 -0.37 10.05
N LYS A 2 -3.26 0.87 9.86
CA LYS A 2 -4.35 1.16 8.89
C LYS A 2 -3.96 2.11 7.75
N THR A 3 -2.68 2.46 7.65
CA THR A 3 -2.10 3.30 6.59
C THR A 3 -1.03 2.56 5.76
N LEU A 4 -0.89 1.25 5.98
CA LEU A 4 0.32 0.48 5.70
C LEU A 4 0.45 -0.10 4.28
N LEU A 5 -0.46 0.18 3.35
CA LEU A 5 -0.34 -0.32 1.97
C LEU A 5 0.05 0.75 0.94
N ILE A 6 -0.32 2.00 1.19
CA ILE A 6 0.19 3.13 0.41
C ILE A 6 1.52 3.60 1.02
N LEU A 7 1.65 3.59 2.36
CA LEU A 7 2.90 3.99 3.04
C LEU A 7 4.07 3.04 2.82
N SER A 8 3.84 1.85 2.30
CA SER A 8 4.81 0.76 2.25
C SER A 8 5.40 0.55 0.86
N VAL A 9 4.66 0.84 -0.21
CA VAL A 9 5.30 1.20 -1.49
C VAL A 9 6.20 2.42 -1.25
N LEU A 10 5.74 3.39 -0.45
CA LEU A 10 6.55 4.53 0.00
C LEU A 10 7.70 4.13 0.95
N LEU A 11 7.53 3.15 1.84
CA LEU A 11 8.55 2.72 2.81
C LEU A 11 9.63 1.88 2.14
N VAL A 12 9.28 1.04 1.17
CA VAL A 12 10.23 0.23 0.41
C VAL A 12 11.10 1.13 -0.48
N ILE A 13 10.49 2.16 -1.09
CA ILE A 13 11.24 3.19 -1.83
C ILE A 13 12.12 4.04 -0.87
N ASN A 14 11.62 4.42 0.31
CA ASN A 14 12.41 5.21 1.26
C ASN A 14 13.52 4.41 1.96
N LEU A 15 13.29 3.16 2.36
CA LEU A 15 14.28 2.36 3.09
C LEU A 15 15.51 1.99 2.25
N GLN A 16 15.35 1.80 0.94
CA GLN A 16 16.51 1.62 0.04
C GLN A 16 17.27 2.92 -0.22
N VAL A 17 16.62 4.09 -0.09
CA VAL A 17 17.25 5.41 -0.26
C VAL A 17 17.89 5.91 1.05
N GLU A 18 17.36 5.52 2.20
CA GLU A 18 17.75 6.04 3.52
C GLU A 18 18.94 5.32 4.20
N CYS A 19 19.37 4.15 3.71
CA CYS A 19 20.57 3.47 4.21
C CYS A 19 21.89 4.23 3.88
N GLN A 20 21.82 5.46 3.37
CA GLN A 20 22.97 6.24 2.92
C GLN A 20 23.13 7.66 3.48
N ARG A 21 22.36 8.20 4.45
CA ARG A 21 22.74 9.52 5.01
C ARG A 21 22.20 9.89 6.40
N ARG A 22 23.14 10.28 7.27
CA ARG A 22 22.93 11.09 8.49
C ARG A 22 22.09 12.34 8.18
N ARG A 23 21.05 12.56 9.01
CA ARG A 23 20.21 13.75 9.23
C ARG A 23 20.62 15.01 8.42
N LYS A 24 20.21 15.08 7.16
CA LYS A 24 20.12 16.34 6.39
C LYS A 24 18.66 16.77 6.36
N ARG A 25 18.39 18.08 6.28
CA ARG A 25 17.07 18.61 5.90
C ARG A 25 16.56 17.77 4.72
N VAL A 26 15.40 17.14 4.89
CA VAL A 26 14.74 16.40 3.81
C VAL A 26 14.28 17.45 2.81
N ASN A 27 15.10 17.67 1.79
CA ASN A 27 14.70 18.45 0.63
C ASN A 27 13.77 17.59 -0.23
N LYS A 28 12.87 18.22 -0.98
CA LYS A 28 12.04 17.54 -1.95
C LYS A 28 12.93 16.70 -2.88
N ASP A 29 12.63 15.41 -2.96
CA ASP A 29 13.25 14.54 -3.95
C ASP A 29 12.48 14.70 -5.26
N ASP A 30 13.03 15.51 -6.18
CA ASP A 30 12.40 15.78 -7.47
C ASP A 30 12.35 14.55 -8.38
N GLU A 31 13.27 13.59 -8.20
CA GLU A 31 13.26 12.35 -8.96
C GLU A 31 12.11 11.46 -8.52
N LEU A 32 11.99 11.22 -7.22
CA LEU A 32 10.87 10.44 -6.66
C LEU A 32 9.53 11.13 -6.88
N SER A 33 9.49 12.47 -6.80
CA SER A 33 8.27 13.23 -7.09
C SER A 33 7.76 12.96 -8.51
N LYS A 34 8.65 12.97 -9.51
CA LYS A 34 8.29 12.66 -10.91
C LYS A 34 7.85 11.21 -11.07
N LEU A 35 8.56 10.27 -10.46
CA LEU A 35 8.17 8.86 -10.48
C LEU A 35 6.76 8.69 -9.91
N PHE A 36 6.44 9.30 -8.76
CA PHE A 36 5.13 9.16 -8.15
C PHE A 36 4.01 9.78 -8.97
N GLU A 37 4.27 10.89 -9.66
CA GLU A 37 3.32 11.48 -10.60
C GLU A 37 3.08 10.55 -11.81
N GLU A 38 4.14 9.92 -12.33
CA GLU A 38 3.99 8.90 -13.38
C GLU A 38 3.19 7.69 -12.91
N LEU A 39 3.50 7.15 -11.73
CA LEU A 39 2.77 6.02 -11.15
C LEU A 39 1.30 6.38 -10.90
N TRP A 40 1.03 7.60 -10.43
CA TRP A 40 -0.32 8.14 -10.29
C TRP A 40 -1.06 8.12 -11.64
N ASN A 41 -0.45 8.63 -12.70
CA ASN A 41 -1.08 8.66 -14.02
C ASN A 41 -1.28 7.26 -14.64
N LEU A 42 -0.46 6.27 -14.26
CA LEU A 42 -0.56 4.89 -14.72
C LEU A 42 -1.59 4.05 -13.95
N ASP A 43 -2.08 4.51 -12.81
CA ASP A 43 -3.06 3.79 -12.01
C ASP A 43 -4.47 3.89 -12.60
N VAL A 44 -4.76 2.95 -13.50
CA VAL A 44 -6.07 2.79 -14.14
C VAL A 44 -7.11 2.13 -13.24
N ASN A 45 -6.68 1.51 -12.13
CA ASN A 45 -7.59 0.83 -11.21
C ASN A 45 -8.11 1.79 -10.15
N ARG A 46 -7.45 2.93 -9.93
CA ARG A 46 -7.84 3.96 -8.96
C ARG A 46 -9.35 4.23 -8.94
N ALA A 47 -9.89 4.36 -7.73
CA ALA A 47 -11.24 4.81 -7.49
C ALA A 47 -11.28 6.35 -7.54
N GLU A 48 -12.04 6.91 -8.47
CA GLU A 48 -12.07 8.34 -8.71
C GLU A 48 -12.99 9.08 -7.71
N PRO A 49 -12.52 10.20 -7.12
CA PRO A 49 -13.35 10.97 -6.19
C PRO A 49 -14.65 11.44 -6.84
N ASN A 50 -15.73 11.49 -6.06
CA ASN A 50 -17.07 11.91 -6.48
C ASN A 50 -17.77 10.99 -7.50
N SER A 51 -17.05 10.07 -8.14
CA SER A 51 -17.59 9.03 -9.02
C SER A 51 -17.66 7.68 -8.32
N ASP A 52 -16.51 7.19 -7.85
CA ASP A 52 -16.37 5.87 -7.24
C ASP A 52 -16.46 5.90 -5.71
N TRP A 53 -16.25 7.06 -5.09
CA TRP A 53 -16.44 7.23 -3.65
C TRP A 53 -16.78 8.69 -3.31
N LYS A 54 -17.47 8.85 -2.19
CA LYS A 54 -17.77 10.16 -1.58
C LYS A 54 -17.44 10.10 -0.09
N VAL A 55 -16.87 11.18 0.41
CA VAL A 55 -16.54 11.32 1.83
C VAL A 55 -17.27 12.49 2.45
N ASP A 56 -17.57 12.34 3.73
CA ASP A 56 -17.90 13.42 4.64
C ASP A 56 -16.71 13.60 5.60
N VAL A 57 -15.95 14.68 5.39
CA VAL A 57 -14.76 15.01 6.21
C VAL A 57 -15.16 15.52 7.59
N GLN A 58 -16.40 16.01 7.74
CA GLN A 58 -16.98 16.47 9.00
C GLN A 58 -16.19 17.63 9.62
N GLY A 59 -16.26 17.79 10.95
CA GLY A 59 -15.61 18.88 11.66
C GLY A 59 -14.11 18.64 11.90
N SER A 60 -13.36 19.73 12.01
CA SER A 60 -11.96 19.72 12.42
C SER A 60 -11.85 20.38 13.81
N LEU A 61 -11.27 19.66 14.77
CA LEU A 61 -11.04 20.21 16.12
C LEU A 61 -10.01 21.34 16.06
N GLN A 62 -10.46 22.59 16.23
CA GLN A 62 -9.56 23.73 16.33
C GLN A 62 -9.11 23.93 17.78
N GLY A 63 -8.11 23.14 18.20
CA GLY A 63 -7.44 23.30 19.50
C GLY A 63 -7.87 22.30 20.58
N LYS A 64 -7.24 22.43 21.77
CA LYS A 64 -7.34 21.44 22.87
C LYS A 64 -8.65 21.49 23.69
N ALA A 65 -9.57 22.40 23.38
CA ALA A 65 -10.71 22.72 24.24
C ALA A 65 -12.01 22.01 23.85
N GLU A 66 -12.14 21.53 22.61
CA GLU A 66 -13.34 20.83 22.16
C GLU A 66 -13.31 19.37 22.63
N LYS A 67 -14.20 19.04 23.57
CA LYS A 67 -14.37 17.67 24.12
C LYS A 67 -15.52 16.90 23.48
N SER A 68 -16.24 17.52 22.55
CA SER A 68 -17.36 16.91 21.83
C SER A 68 -16.89 16.29 20.52
N ASP A 69 -17.50 15.16 20.14
CA ASP A 69 -17.29 14.57 18.83
C ASP A 69 -17.82 15.52 17.73
N VAL A 70 -16.92 15.94 16.84
CA VAL A 70 -17.22 16.79 15.67
C VAL A 70 -17.27 15.98 14.37
N ALA A 71 -17.19 14.64 14.47
CA ALA A 71 -17.17 13.71 13.35
C ALA A 71 -18.00 12.43 13.63
N SER A 72 -19.25 12.61 14.05
CA SER A 72 -20.18 11.53 14.43
C SER A 72 -20.76 10.70 13.27
N GLY A 73 -20.66 11.19 12.04
CA GLY A 73 -21.07 10.54 10.81
C GLY A 73 -20.03 9.56 10.25
N LYS A 74 -20.45 8.77 9.26
CA LYS A 74 -19.53 7.89 8.52
C LYS A 74 -18.65 8.70 7.58
N PHE A 75 -17.33 8.45 7.62
CA PHE A 75 -16.39 9.12 6.71
C PHE A 75 -16.70 8.81 5.25
N PHE A 76 -16.93 7.54 4.87
CA PHE A 76 -17.41 7.20 3.53
C PHE A 76 -18.94 7.22 3.52
N THR A 77 -19.51 8.15 2.75
CA THR A 77 -20.96 8.24 2.53
C THR A 77 -21.40 7.40 1.32
N TYR A 78 -20.47 7.11 0.41
CA TYR A 78 -20.69 6.25 -0.73
C TYR A 78 -19.38 5.61 -1.20
N VAL A 79 -19.43 4.34 -1.61
CA VAL A 79 -18.37 3.65 -2.34
C VAL A 79 -19.01 2.78 -3.43
N ASN A 80 -18.46 2.83 -4.63
CA ASN A 80 -18.89 2.02 -5.77
C ASN A 80 -18.33 0.60 -5.64
N GLU A 81 -19.10 -0.27 -5.00
CA GLU A 81 -18.69 -1.66 -4.76
C GLU A 81 -18.45 -2.48 -6.05
N LYS A 82 -18.93 -2.01 -7.21
CA LYS A 82 -18.58 -2.65 -8.50
C LYS A 82 -17.08 -2.62 -8.77
N LYS A 83 -16.32 -1.66 -8.21
CA LYS A 83 -14.86 -1.65 -8.30
C LYS A 83 -14.23 -2.83 -7.54
N PHE A 84 -14.90 -3.36 -6.52
CA PHE A 84 -14.39 -4.48 -5.72
C PHE A 84 -14.34 -5.79 -6.50
N THR A 85 -15.02 -5.89 -7.64
CA THR A 85 -14.90 -7.07 -8.52
C THR A 85 -13.63 -7.04 -9.37
N GLN A 86 -12.92 -5.90 -9.46
CA GLN A 86 -11.66 -5.84 -10.18
C GLN A 86 -10.60 -6.70 -9.49
N PRO A 87 -9.75 -7.43 -10.22
CA PRO A 87 -8.81 -8.39 -9.65
C PRO A 87 -7.93 -7.81 -8.53
N THR A 88 -7.45 -6.58 -8.67
CA THR A 88 -6.59 -5.95 -7.66
C THR A 88 -7.34 -5.63 -6.38
N TYR A 89 -8.61 -5.21 -6.47
CA TYR A 89 -9.41 -4.94 -5.27
C TYR A 89 -9.94 -6.22 -4.64
N SER A 90 -10.44 -7.17 -5.43
CA SER A 90 -11.02 -8.41 -4.91
C SER A 90 -9.98 -9.25 -4.17
N THR A 91 -8.81 -9.45 -4.76
CA THR A 91 -7.71 -10.20 -4.11
C THR A 91 -7.16 -9.46 -2.90
N PHE A 92 -7.11 -8.13 -2.94
CA PHE A 92 -6.69 -7.32 -1.81
C PHE A 92 -7.69 -7.37 -0.65
N ILE A 93 -8.99 -7.30 -0.92
CA ILE A 93 -10.05 -7.38 0.11
C ILE A 93 -10.01 -8.74 0.79
N ARG A 94 -9.81 -9.83 0.03
CA ARG A 94 -9.61 -11.16 0.60
C ARG A 94 -8.44 -11.18 1.57
N LEU A 95 -7.27 -10.64 1.19
CA LEU A 95 -6.14 -10.56 2.12
C LEU A 95 -6.42 -9.88 3.47
N LEU A 96 -7.43 -9.02 3.56
CA LEU A 96 -7.75 -8.31 4.80
C LEU A 96 -8.43 -9.19 5.85
N ASP A 97 -9.04 -10.32 5.47
CA ASP A 97 -9.68 -11.22 6.43
C ASP A 97 -8.66 -12.11 7.19
N ASN A 98 -7.46 -12.27 6.63
CA ASN A 98 -6.35 -13.04 7.21
C ASN A 98 -5.76 -12.44 8.50
N TYR A 99 -6.12 -11.21 8.88
CA TYR A 99 -5.54 -10.55 10.04
C TYR A 99 -6.30 -10.86 11.34
N ASP A 100 -5.67 -11.63 12.22
CA ASP A 100 -6.16 -11.88 13.59
C ASP A 100 -5.83 -10.68 14.51
N PRO A 101 -6.82 -10.04 15.15
CA PRO A 101 -6.57 -8.96 16.12
C PRO A 101 -5.92 -9.44 17.43
N GLU A 102 -5.92 -10.75 17.73
CA GLU A 102 -5.33 -11.29 18.95
C GLU A 102 -3.79 -11.32 18.88
N VAL A 103 -3.14 -10.52 19.73
CA VAL A 103 -1.68 -10.48 19.87
C VAL A 103 -1.16 -11.56 20.82
N GLY A 104 0.08 -12.02 20.60
CA GLY A 104 0.79 -12.90 21.54
C GLY A 104 0.63 -14.41 21.28
N ARG A 105 -0.03 -14.81 20.19
CA ARG A 105 0.04 -16.17 19.64
C ARG A 105 1.07 -16.24 18.52
N ASN A 106 1.68 -17.41 18.35
CA ASN A 106 2.48 -17.66 17.15
C ASN A 106 1.56 -17.58 15.93
N GLU A 107 1.82 -16.63 15.04
CA GLU A 107 1.14 -16.52 13.75
C GLU A 107 1.39 -17.81 12.97
N LYS A 108 0.31 -18.42 12.46
CA LYS A 108 0.37 -19.61 11.62
C LYS A 108 -0.25 -19.26 10.29
N GLU A 109 0.56 -19.30 9.24
CA GLU A 109 0.05 -19.11 7.88
C GLU A 109 -0.70 -20.36 7.42
N THR A 110 -1.98 -20.21 7.10
CA THR A 110 -2.80 -21.27 6.52
C THR A 110 -2.47 -21.48 5.03
N ASN A 111 -2.91 -22.59 4.44
CA ASN A 111 -2.72 -22.80 3.00
C ASN A 111 -3.60 -21.85 2.18
N GLU A 112 -4.74 -21.47 2.73
CA GLU A 112 -5.67 -20.49 2.22
C GLU A 112 -5.00 -19.10 2.16
N GLU A 113 -4.41 -18.64 3.26
CA GLU A 113 -3.65 -17.38 3.33
C GLU A 113 -2.54 -17.31 2.28
N LYS A 114 -1.73 -18.37 2.14
CA LYS A 114 -0.69 -18.47 1.10
C LYS A 114 -1.26 -18.31 -0.31
N LYS A 115 -2.42 -18.92 -0.56
CA LYS A 115 -3.09 -18.85 -1.86
C LYS A 115 -3.54 -17.42 -2.14
N GLU A 116 -4.09 -16.73 -1.14
CA GLU A 116 -4.55 -15.35 -1.27
C GLU A 116 -3.40 -14.37 -1.51
N ILE A 117 -2.29 -14.56 -0.80
CA ILE A 117 -1.05 -13.80 -1.03
C ILE A 117 -0.59 -14.00 -2.47
N SER A 118 -0.53 -15.24 -2.94
CA SER A 118 -0.13 -15.56 -4.32
C SER A 118 -1.06 -14.91 -5.35
N GLU A 119 -2.38 -14.98 -5.14
CA GLU A 119 -3.38 -14.38 -6.03
C GLU A 119 -3.26 -12.86 -6.09
N PHE A 120 -3.08 -12.20 -4.95
CA PHE A 120 -2.85 -10.75 -4.89
C PHE A 120 -1.54 -10.34 -5.56
N MET A 121 -0.45 -11.05 -5.27
CA MET A 121 0.86 -10.77 -5.88
C MET A 121 0.80 -10.93 -7.40
N ASN A 122 0.09 -11.94 -7.90
CA ASN A 122 -0.15 -12.11 -9.33
C ASN A 122 -1.00 -10.95 -9.90
N ALA A 123 -2.08 -10.56 -9.22
CA ALA A 123 -2.95 -9.48 -9.68
C ALA A 123 -2.17 -8.16 -9.85
N ILE A 124 -1.35 -7.78 -8.87
CA ILE A 124 -0.60 -6.51 -8.93
C ILE A 124 0.59 -6.58 -9.90
N SER A 125 1.22 -7.75 -10.11
CA SER A 125 2.39 -7.92 -10.99
C SER A 125 2.13 -7.48 -12.44
N THR A 126 0.88 -7.59 -12.89
CA THR A 126 0.50 -7.30 -14.28
C THR A 126 0.21 -5.82 -14.54
N THR A 127 0.02 -5.03 -13.47
CA THR A 127 -0.36 -3.63 -13.54
C THR A 127 0.75 -2.76 -14.13
N LYS A 128 0.37 -1.66 -14.79
CA LYS A 128 1.32 -0.68 -15.33
C LYS A 128 2.13 -0.01 -14.21
N VAL A 129 1.49 0.24 -13.06
CA VAL A 129 2.13 0.79 -11.86
C VAL A 129 3.27 -0.11 -11.39
N MET A 130 3.01 -1.40 -11.21
CA MET A 130 4.04 -2.34 -10.74
C MET A 130 5.19 -2.51 -11.74
N LYS A 131 4.87 -2.57 -13.04
CA LYS A 131 5.88 -2.63 -14.11
C LYS A 131 6.79 -1.40 -14.11
N ARG A 132 6.21 -0.20 -14.05
CA ARG A 132 6.98 1.06 -14.02
C ARG A 132 7.84 1.20 -12.75
N ALA A 133 7.31 0.77 -11.61
CA ALA A 133 8.06 0.75 -10.34
C ALA A 133 9.23 -0.24 -10.41
N HIS A 134 9.02 -1.44 -10.95
CA HIS A 134 10.07 -2.42 -11.17
C HIS A 134 11.15 -1.90 -12.12
N GLU A 135 10.77 -1.30 -13.25
CA GLU A 135 11.70 -0.68 -14.21
C GLU A 135 12.56 0.40 -13.55
N TYR A 136 11.96 1.26 -12.72
CA TYR A 136 12.71 2.28 -11.97
C TYR A 136 13.74 1.66 -11.04
N LEU A 137 13.30 0.73 -10.18
CA LEU A 137 14.15 0.12 -9.16
C LEU A 137 15.26 -0.73 -9.79
N ALA A 138 14.95 -1.48 -10.85
CA ALA A 138 15.92 -2.29 -11.59
C ALA A 138 16.92 -1.39 -12.33
N GLY A 139 16.47 -0.27 -12.90
CA GLY A 139 17.33 0.74 -13.52
C GLY A 139 18.31 1.38 -12.53
N LYS A 140 17.92 1.49 -11.25
CA LYS A 140 18.77 1.94 -10.15
C LYS A 140 19.66 0.84 -9.57
N GLY A 141 19.53 -0.41 -10.04
CA GLY A 141 20.25 -1.57 -9.50
C GLY A 141 19.83 -1.96 -8.08
N LEU A 142 18.64 -1.54 -7.64
CA LEU A 142 18.12 -1.79 -6.30
C LEU A 142 17.40 -3.14 -6.18
N VAL A 143 16.89 -3.66 -7.29
CA VAL A 143 16.19 -4.95 -7.35
C VAL A 143 16.64 -5.75 -8.56
N ASP A 144 16.27 -7.03 -8.57
CA ASP A 144 16.54 -7.93 -9.70
C ASP A 144 15.84 -7.43 -10.98
N LYS A 145 16.51 -7.57 -12.13
CA LYS A 145 15.97 -7.21 -13.45
C LYS A 145 14.82 -8.13 -13.89
N SER A 146 14.71 -9.33 -13.32
CA SER A 146 13.62 -10.26 -13.54
C SER A 146 12.40 -9.87 -12.70
N MET A 147 11.28 -9.59 -13.36
CA MET A 147 10.00 -9.31 -12.71
C MET A 147 9.60 -10.45 -11.76
N THR A 148 9.84 -11.71 -12.13
CA THR A 148 9.53 -12.86 -11.28
C THR A 148 10.35 -12.86 -9.99
N ASN A 149 11.64 -12.56 -10.06
CA ASN A 149 12.49 -12.49 -8.87
C ASN A 149 12.14 -11.27 -8.02
N PHE A 150 11.86 -10.12 -8.65
CA PHE A 150 11.37 -8.93 -7.97
C PHE A 150 10.07 -9.21 -7.20
N MET A 151 9.08 -9.85 -7.83
CA MET A 151 7.82 -10.18 -7.16
C MET A 151 7.99 -11.18 -6.01
N LYS A 152 8.94 -12.13 -6.11
CA LYS A 152 9.32 -13.00 -4.99
C LYS A 152 9.94 -12.21 -3.84
N GLN A 153 10.87 -11.30 -4.15
CA GLN A 153 11.49 -10.42 -3.15
C GLN A 153 10.44 -9.53 -2.47
N LEU A 154 9.52 -8.96 -3.26
CA LEU A 154 8.42 -8.15 -2.76
C LEU A 154 7.48 -8.98 -1.87
N SER A 155 7.15 -10.22 -2.27
CA SER A 155 6.33 -11.12 -1.45
C SER A 155 6.98 -11.39 -0.11
N ASN A 156 8.28 -11.71 -0.10
CA ASN A 156 9.02 -11.96 1.13
C ASN A 156 9.11 -10.70 2.01
N LEU A 157 9.33 -9.52 1.41
CA LEU A 157 9.41 -8.26 2.14
C LEU A 157 8.12 -7.93 2.89
N TRP A 158 6.98 -8.35 2.34
CA TRP A 158 5.67 -7.97 2.82
C TRP A 158 4.97 -9.01 3.68
N PHE A 159 5.16 -10.29 3.35
CA PHE A 159 4.39 -11.38 3.93
C PHE A 159 5.26 -12.39 4.68
N ALA A 160 6.60 -12.31 4.62
CA ALA A 160 7.40 -13.17 5.46
C ALA A 160 7.26 -12.75 6.94
N PHE A 161 7.05 -13.74 7.80
CA PHE A 161 7.17 -13.54 9.24
C PHE A 161 8.58 -13.11 9.60
N TYR A 162 8.68 -12.09 10.45
CA TYR A 162 9.94 -11.67 11.03
C TYR A 162 9.78 -11.55 12.54
N ASN A 163 10.77 -12.04 13.27
CA ASN A 163 10.85 -11.82 14.69
C ASN A 163 11.50 -10.45 14.95
N ARG A 164 10.93 -9.68 15.87
CA ARG A 164 11.45 -8.36 16.29
C ARG A 164 12.34 -8.42 17.53
N ASN A 165 12.55 -9.61 18.09
CA ASN A 165 13.36 -9.84 19.29
C ASN A 165 14.86 -9.74 19.01
#